data_AF-A0A847VWS9-F1
#
_entry.id   AF-A0A847VWS9-F1
#
_cell.length_a   1.000
_cell.length_b   1.000
_cell.length_c   1.000
_cell.angle_alpha   90.00
_cell.angle_beta   90.00
_cell.angle_gamma   90.00
#
_symmetry.space_group_name_H-M   'P 1'
#
loop_
_entity.id
_entity.type
_entity.pdbx_description
1 polymer ?
#
loop_
_entity_poly.entity_id
_entity_poly.type
_entity_poly.pdbx_seq_one_letter_code
_entity_poly.pdbx_strand_id
1 'polypeptide(L)'
;MFEISLYIFLFIYFGFLAIFFIFSILNFYHIVVTASFTLASFIVSFFVFSLATLILYATWYLLINVDWQTAVPLFNYEWFNGILIF
;
A
#
# COMPACT_ATOMS: atom_id res chain seq x y z
N MET A 1 11.49 11.94 22.43
CA MET A 1 11.20 11.30 21.13
C MET A 1 9.95 10.44 21.29
N PHE A 2 8.97 10.60 20.41
CA PHE A 2 7.78 9.75 20.35
C PHE A 2 7.94 8.81 19.16
N GLU A 3 7.90 7.52 19.43
CA GLU A 3 8.19 6.47 18.45
C GLU A 3 7.10 5.41 18.53
N ILE A 4 6.81 4.81 17.39
CA ILE A 4 5.88 3.70 17.27
C ILE A 4 6.51 2.60 16.43
N SER A 5 6.25 1.34 16.73
CA SER A 5 6.81 0.25 15.94
C SER A 5 6.18 0.19 14.55
N LEU A 6 7.00 -0.21 13.57
CA LEU A 6 6.63 -0.31 12.16
C LEU A 6 5.40 -1.21 11.92
N TYR A 7 5.19 -2.24 12.73
CA TYR A 7 4.05 -3.16 12.57
C TYR A 7 2.70 -2.45 12.53
N ILE A 8 2.51 -1.35 13.28
CA ILE A 8 1.24 -0.61 13.32
C ILE A 8 0.92 -0.02 11.94
N PHE A 9 1.93 0.56 11.28
CA PHE A 9 1.80 1.07 9.92
C PHE A 9 1.53 -0.04 8.92
N LEU A 10 2.26 -1.16 9.04
CA LEU A 10 2.09 -2.31 8.14
C LEU A 10 0.69 -2.91 8.23
N PHE A 11 0.11 -3.04 9.43
CA PHE A 11 -1.26 -3.55 9.58
C PHE A 11 -2.31 -2.65 8.94
N ILE A 12 -2.19 -1.33 9.15
CA ILE A 12 -3.10 -0.37 8.51
C ILE A 12 -2.96 -0.46 6.99
N TYR A 13 -1.72 -0.47 6.49
CA TYR A 13 -1.41 -0.61 5.07
C TYR A 13 -1.97 -1.92 4.48
N PHE A 14 -1.81 -3.05 5.15
CA PHE A 14 -2.38 -4.33 4.71
C PHE A 14 -3.91 -4.33 4.69
N GLY A 15 -4.55 -3.65 5.66
CA GLY A 15 -6.00 -3.44 5.63
C GLY A 15 -6.45 -2.70 4.37
N PHE A 16 -5.80 -1.59 4.04
CA PHE A 16 -6.07 -0.85 2.80
C PHE A 16 -5.80 -1.70 1.55
N LEU A 17 -4.68 -2.43 1.52
CA LEU A 17 -4.30 -3.26 0.40
C LEU A 17 -5.29 -4.40 0.16
N ALA A 18 -5.77 -5.05 1.22
CA ALA A 18 -6.76 -6.12 1.14
C ALA A 18 -8.10 -5.61 0.59
N ILE A 19 -8.60 -4.49 1.12
CA ILE A 19 -9.84 -3.87 0.64
C ILE A 19 -9.70 -3.48 -0.83
N PHE A 20 -8.61 -2.79 -1.19
CA PHE A 20 -8.33 -2.41 -2.56
C PHE A 20 -8.26 -3.61 -3.50
N PHE A 21 -7.59 -4.70 -3.09
CA PHE A 21 -7.46 -5.89 -3.91
C PHE A 21 -8.79 -6.62 -4.12
N ILE A 22 -9.64 -6.72 -3.07
CA ILE A 22 -11.00 -7.26 -3.19
C ILE A 22 -11.81 -6.47 -4.20
N PHE A 23 -11.83 -5.13 -4.10
CA PHE A 23 -12.53 -4.28 -5.06
C PHE A 23 -11.96 -4.39 -6.48
N SER A 24 -10.66 -4.56 -6.63
CA SER A 24 -10.01 -4.77 -7.92
C SER A 24 -10.46 -6.10 -8.56
N ILE A 25 -10.50 -7.19 -7.80
CA ILE A 25 -11.03 -8.49 -8.26
C ILE A 25 -12.49 -8.36 -8.68
N LEU A 26 -13.34 -7.75 -7.84
CA LEU A 26 -14.77 -7.61 -8.14
C LEU A 26 -15.02 -6.81 -9.42
N ASN A 27 -14.28 -5.71 -9.62
CA ASN A 27 -14.39 -4.91 -10.85
C ASN A 27 -13.91 -5.69 -12.07
N PHE A 28 -12.79 -6.40 -11.97
CA PHE A 28 -12.27 -7.19 -13.07
C PHE A 28 -13.23 -8.34 -13.45
N TYR A 29 -13.75 -9.04 -12.44
CA TYR A 29 -14.78 -10.08 -12.62
C TYR A 29 -16.04 -9.52 -13.29
N HIS A 30 -16.54 -8.38 -12.82
CA HIS A 30 -17.73 -7.73 -13.39
C HIS A 30 -17.54 -7.43 -14.89
N ILE A 31 -16.38 -6.92 -15.30
CA ILE A 31 -16.10 -6.63 -16.72
C ILE A 31 -16.06 -7.90 -17.56
N VAL A 32 -15.44 -8.96 -17.05
CA VAL A 32 -15.36 -10.24 -17.75
C VAL A 32 -16.76 -10.86 -17.92
N VAL A 33 -17.58 -10.85 -16.87
CA VAL A 33 -18.92 -11.48 -16.90
C VAL A 33 -19.93 -10.66 -17.71
N THR A 34 -19.90 -9.33 -17.61
CA THR A 34 -20.83 -8.48 -18.37
C THR A 34 -20.46 -8.37 -19.85
N ALA A 35 -19.35 -8.99 -20.28
CA ALA A 35 -18.76 -8.85 -21.61
C ALA A 35 -18.64 -7.38 -22.05
N SER A 36 -18.49 -6.48 -21.09
CA SER A 36 -18.34 -5.04 -21.32
C SER A 36 -16.91 -4.75 -21.77
N PHE A 37 -16.55 -5.25 -22.95
CA PHE A 37 -15.24 -5.04 -23.58
C PHE A 37 -15.20 -3.73 -24.35
N THR A 38 -15.83 -2.66 -23.84
CA THR A 38 -15.42 -1.35 -24.32
C THR A 38 -13.93 -1.26 -24.04
N LEU A 39 -13.12 -1.18 -25.11
CA LEU A 39 -11.68 -1.42 -25.07
C LEU A 39 -11.01 -0.69 -23.89
N ALA A 40 -11.44 0.55 -23.64
CA ALA A 40 -10.98 1.37 -22.53
C ALA A 40 -11.26 0.76 -21.14
N SER A 41 -12.48 0.30 -20.85
CA SER A 41 -12.84 -0.22 -19.51
C SER A 41 -12.10 -1.52 -19.20
N PHE A 42 -11.96 -2.41 -20.19
CA PHE A 42 -11.19 -3.64 -20.05
C PHE A 42 -9.71 -3.36 -19.83
N ILE A 43 -9.09 -2.54 -20.70
CA ILE A 43 -7.67 -2.21 -20.60
C ILE A 43 -7.35 -1.56 -19.24
N VAL A 44 -8.10 -0.54 -18.85
CA VAL A 44 -7.88 0.16 -17.57
C VAL A 44 -7.98 -0.82 -16.40
N SER A 45 -9.01 -1.66 -16.38
CA SER A 45 -9.21 -2.59 -15.26
C SER A 45 -8.19 -3.72 -15.24
N PHE A 46 -7.74 -4.20 -16.40
CA PHE A 46 -6.63 -5.15 -16.51
C PHE A 46 -5.33 -4.57 -15.97
N PHE A 47 -4.99 -3.33 -16.33
CA PHE A 47 -3.80 -2.67 -15.82
C PHE A 47 -3.89 -2.41 -14.31
N VAL A 48 -5.03 -1.92 -13.81
CA VAL A 48 -5.24 -1.72 -12.36
C VAL A 48 -5.08 -3.03 -11.61
N PHE A 49 -5.67 -4.13 -12.09
CA PHE A 49 -5.54 -5.45 -11.46
C PHE A 49 -4.11 -6.00 -11.51
N SER A 50 -3.43 -5.82 -12.64
CA SER A 50 -2.03 -6.25 -12.81
C SER A 50 -1.10 -5.48 -11.87
N LEU A 51 -1.27 -4.16 -11.77
CA LEU A 51 -0.52 -3.32 -10.83
C LEU A 51 -0.84 -3.67 -9.38
N ALA A 52 -2.10 -3.94 -9.03
CA ALA A 52 -2.47 -4.37 -7.69
C ALA A 52 -1.77 -5.70 -7.31
N THR A 53 -1.72 -6.65 -8.24
CA THR A 53 -1.01 -7.93 -8.06
C THR A 53 0.50 -7.72 -7.91
N LEU A 54 1.09 -6.82 -8.70
CA LEU A 54 2.50 -6.47 -8.61
C LEU A 54 2.83 -5.79 -7.26
N ILE A 55 1.96 -4.91 -6.76
CA ILE A 55 2.12 -4.30 -5.44
C ILE A 55 2.09 -5.36 -4.34
N LEU A 56 1.17 -6.34 -4.40
CA LEU A 56 1.15 -7.45 -3.44
C LEU A 56 2.47 -8.23 -3.43
N TYR A 57 2.98 -8.57 -4.62
CA TYR A 57 4.26 -9.27 -4.76
C TYR A 57 5.43 -8.43 -4.26
N ALA A 58 5.50 -7.16 -4.65
CA ALA A 58 6.58 -6.25 -4.25
C ALA A 58 6.57 -6.02 -2.73
N THR A 59 5.40 -5.83 -2.13
CA THR A 59 5.23 -5.73 -0.67
C THR A 59 5.73 -6.98 0.03
N TRP A 60 5.33 -8.18 -0.44
CA TRP A 60 5.83 -9.43 0.13
C TRP A 60 7.36 -9.51 0.03
N TYR A 61 7.91 -9.25 -1.15
CA TYR A 61 9.36 -9.30 -1.41
C TYR A 61 10.15 -8.31 -0.54
N LEU A 62 9.68 -7.07 -0.43
CA LEU A 62 10.35 -6.02 0.35
C LEU A 62 10.30 -6.29 1.85
N LEU A 63 9.32 -7.04 2.35
CA LEU A 63 9.16 -7.31 3.78
C LEU A 63 9.87 -8.57 4.27
N ILE A 64 10.50 -9.39 3.40
CA ILE A 64 11.13 -10.67 3.78
C ILE A 64 12.16 -10.52 4.91
N ASN A 65 12.98 -9.47 4.87
CA ASN A 65 14.06 -9.24 5.83
C ASN A 65 13.86 -7.98 6.67
N VAL A 66 12.65 -7.42 6.67
CA VAL A 66 12.33 -6.23 7.47
C VAL A 66 12.00 -6.68 8.88
N ASP A 67 12.57 -6.02 9.88
CA ASP A 67 12.14 -6.17 11.27
C ASP A 67 10.90 -5.30 11.52
N TRP A 68 9.78 -5.95 11.86
CA TRP A 68 8.49 -5.28 12.07
C TRP A 68 8.42 -4.55 13.41
N GLN A 69 9.34 -4.87 14.34
CA GLN A 69 9.45 -4.19 15.63
C GLN A 69 10.29 -2.92 15.55
N THR A 70 10.95 -2.65 14.41
CA THR A 70 11.72 -1.42 14.17
C THR A 70 10.94 -0.19 14.62
N ALA A 71 11.55 0.60 15.51
CA ALA A 71 10.97 1.83 16.01
C ALA A 71 11.00 2.90 14.91
N VAL A 72 9.84 3.46 14.60
CA VAL A 72 9.68 4.57 13.66
C VAL A 72 9.51 5.85 14.48
N PRO A 73 10.46 6.79 14.42
CA PRO A 73 10.34 8.05 15.12
C PRO A 73 9.28 8.92 14.46
N LEU A 74 8.22 9.24 15.19
CA LEU A 74 7.11 10.09 14.73
C LEU A 74 7.32 11.55 15.10
N PHE A 75 7.97 11.80 16.23
CA PHE A 75 8.28 13.14 16.67
C PHE A 75 9.60 13.16 17.46
N ASN A 76 10.57 13.93 16.98
CA ASN A 76 11.77 14.26 17.74
C ASN A 76 11.85 15.79 17.90
N TYR A 77 11.94 16.27 19.14
CA TYR A 77 12.09 17.70 19.44
C TYR A 77 13.42 18.26 18.90
N GLU A 78 14.44 17.41 18.72
CA GLU A 78 15.75 17.79 18.19
C GLU A 78 15.70 18.23 16.71
N TRP A 79 14.67 17.83 15.96
CA TRP A 79 14.44 18.30 14.59
C TRP A 79 14.25 19.82 14.51
N PHE A 80 13.78 20.45 15.61
CA PHE A 80 13.54 21.89 15.69
C PHE A 80 14.68 22.66 16.36
N ASN A 81 15.60 21.97 17.05
CA ASN A 81 16.76 22.61 17.68
C ASN A 81 17.74 23.21 16.66
N GLY A 82 17.80 22.67 15.44
CA GLY A 82 18.59 23.23 14.33
C GLY A 82 17.96 24.45 13.64
N ILE A 83 16.69 24.77 13.94
CA ILE A 83 15.94 25.87 13.29
C ILE A 83 16.07 27.19 14.08
N LEU A 84 16.38 27.12 15.38
CA LEU A 84 16.45 28.29 16.29
C LEU A 84 17.87 28.87 16.45
N ILE A 85 18.84 28.42 15.66
CA ILE A 85 20.24 28.93 15.66
C ILE A 85 20.52 29.84 14.44
N PHE A 86 19.47 30.43 13.86
CA PHE A 86 19.57 31.58 12.95
C PHE A 86 18.80 32.77 13.52
#